data_AF-A0A835M0F8-F1
#
_entry.id   AF-A0A835M0F8-F1
#
_cell.length_a   1.000
_cell.length_b   1.000
_cell.length_c   1.000
_cell.angle_alpha   90.00
_cell.angle_beta   90.00
_cell.angle_gamma   90.00
#
_symmetry.space_group_name_H-M   'P 1'
#
loop_
_entity.id
_entity.type
_entity.pdbx_description
1 polymer ?
#
loop_
_entity_poly.entity_id
_entity_poly.type
_entity_poly.pdbx_seq_one_letter_code
_entity_poly.pdbx_strand_id
1 'polypeptide(L)'
;MALSIASTAVANLPLRESRQHVGRACIRVCARLRRTNVQATKGVSSVCVPLPPDRPLWFPGSSPPEWLDGSLPGDFGFDPLGLGSDPEQLRWFAQAELVHGRWAMLAVAGILIPEWLESLGFIEKFSWYEAGTLEYYTDTTTLFVVQLILMGWAEGRRWADLVSPGCVDIELKLPNKKNPTPDVGYPGGFWFDPMMWGRGSPEPVMVLRTKEIKNGRLAMLAFMGFWFQAIYTGERPIENLMAHIADPGHCNIFSAFTSH
;
A
#
# COMPACT_ATOMS: atom_id res chain seq x y z
N MET A 1 20.04 28.43 47.29
CA MET A 1 19.02 28.77 48.29
C MET A 1 17.67 28.37 47.73
N ALA A 2 17.00 27.44 48.41
CA ALA A 2 15.63 27.04 48.12
C ALA A 2 14.65 28.09 48.66
N LEU A 3 13.52 28.27 48.00
CA LEU A 3 12.25 28.68 48.63
C LEU A 3 11.09 28.16 47.76
N SER A 4 10.28 27.28 48.35
CA SER A 4 8.93 26.94 47.92
C SER A 4 7.96 28.07 48.30
N ILE A 5 6.68 27.98 47.89
CA ILE A 5 5.48 27.92 48.75
C ILE A 5 4.22 27.87 47.84
N ALA A 6 3.18 27.26 48.39
CA ALA A 6 1.99 26.64 47.83
C ALA A 6 0.83 27.54 47.31
N SER A 7 -0.07 26.85 46.61
CA SER A 7 -1.50 27.05 46.33
C SER A 7 -2.31 28.00 47.22
N THR A 8 -3.31 28.68 46.63
CA THR A 8 -4.71 28.70 47.12
C THR A 8 -5.73 29.23 46.09
N ALA A 9 -6.82 28.46 45.92
CA ALA A 9 -8.24 28.83 45.82
C ALA A 9 -8.74 29.87 44.78
N VAL A 10 -9.47 29.38 43.76
CA VAL A 10 -10.45 30.16 43.00
C VAL A 10 -11.84 29.95 43.63
N ALA A 11 -12.41 31.03 44.19
CA ALA A 11 -13.74 31.05 44.77
C ALA A 11 -14.77 31.67 43.81
N ASN A 12 -15.89 30.96 43.64
CA ASN A 12 -17.28 31.41 43.56
C ASN A 12 -17.68 32.60 42.66
N LEU A 13 -18.46 32.29 41.61
CA LEU A 13 -19.46 33.20 41.02
C LEU A 13 -20.85 32.54 41.04
N PRO A 14 -21.93 33.31 41.32
CA PRO A 14 -23.23 32.77 41.71
C PRO A 14 -24.13 32.36 40.53
N LEU A 15 -24.94 31.35 40.80
CA LEU A 15 -25.96 30.77 39.93
C LEU A 15 -27.16 31.73 39.76
N ARG A 16 -27.55 31.97 38.50
CA ARG A 16 -28.82 32.62 38.14
C ARG A 16 -29.86 31.52 37.87
N GLU A 17 -30.82 31.39 38.78
CA GLU A 17 -32.00 30.51 38.62
C GLU A 17 -32.87 31.00 37.45
N SER A 18 -33.21 30.08 36.54
CA SER A 18 -34.38 30.19 35.68
C SER A 18 -35.19 28.90 35.80
N ARG A 19 -36.41 29.08 36.27
CA ARG A 19 -37.41 28.08 36.63
C ARG A 19 -38.13 27.66 35.35
N GLN A 20 -37.97 26.44 34.88
CA GLN A 20 -38.85 25.87 33.85
C GLN A 20 -39.25 24.42 34.15
N HIS A 21 -40.50 24.16 33.79
CA HIS A 21 -41.37 23.10 34.25
C HIS A 21 -40.91 21.67 33.96
N VAL A 22 -41.17 20.80 34.93
CA VAL A 22 -41.05 19.35 34.88
C VAL A 22 -42.02 18.77 33.85
N GLY A 23 -41.47 18.28 32.72
CA GLY A 23 -42.14 17.36 31.80
C GLY A 23 -41.36 16.05 31.77
N ARG A 24 -41.93 14.99 32.37
CA ARG A 24 -41.38 13.63 32.30
C ARG A 24 -41.50 13.09 30.87
N ALA A 25 -40.42 13.17 30.10
CA ALA A 25 -40.24 12.36 28.90
C ALA A 25 -39.10 11.35 29.17
N CYS A 26 -39.48 10.11 29.45
CA CYS A 26 -38.56 8.99 29.56
C CYS A 26 -38.01 8.67 28.16
N ILE A 27 -36.88 9.27 27.80
CA ILE A 27 -36.14 8.88 26.60
C ILE A 27 -35.39 7.60 26.96
N ARG A 28 -35.99 6.45 26.65
CA ARG A 28 -35.26 5.18 26.54
C ARG A 28 -34.29 5.31 25.37
N VAL A 29 -33.05 5.70 25.64
CA VAL A 29 -31.95 5.46 24.71
C VAL A 29 -31.68 3.95 24.74
N CYS A 30 -32.40 3.21 23.90
CA CYS A 30 -32.00 1.88 23.48
C CYS A 30 -30.73 2.04 22.64
N ALA A 31 -29.57 2.12 23.29
CA ALA A 31 -28.29 1.87 22.64
C ALA A 31 -28.22 0.37 22.32
N ARG A 32 -28.99 -0.04 21.31
CA ARG A 32 -28.83 -1.35 20.68
C ARG A 32 -27.58 -1.22 19.83
N LEU A 33 -26.42 -1.54 20.41
CA LEU A 33 -25.25 -1.91 19.63
C LEU A 33 -25.68 -3.09 18.77
N ARG A 34 -26.14 -2.80 17.55
CA ARG A 34 -26.37 -3.81 16.54
C ARG A 34 -24.96 -4.20 16.11
N ARG A 35 -24.40 -5.22 16.78
CA ARG A 35 -23.37 -6.06 16.17
C ARG A 35 -23.99 -6.55 14.88
N THR A 36 -23.70 -5.86 13.78
CA THR A 36 -23.83 -6.44 12.46
C THR A 36 -22.88 -7.62 12.50
N ASN A 37 -23.44 -8.82 12.69
CA ASN A 37 -22.79 -10.03 12.26
C ASN A 37 -22.64 -9.85 10.75
N VAL A 38 -21.49 -9.32 10.35
CA VAL A 38 -21.07 -9.38 8.96
C VAL A 38 -20.88 -10.87 8.73
N GLN A 39 -21.84 -11.50 8.07
CA GLN A 39 -21.56 -12.78 7.45
C GLN A 39 -20.47 -12.49 6.42
N ALA A 40 -19.22 -12.66 6.84
CA ALA A 40 -18.09 -12.78 5.96
C ALA A 40 -18.26 -14.11 5.22
N THR A 41 -19.11 -14.11 4.19
CA THR A 41 -18.91 -15.04 3.10
C THR A 41 -17.50 -14.82 2.59
N LYS A 42 -16.81 -15.90 2.20
CA LYS A 42 -15.47 -15.92 1.57
C LYS A 42 -15.50 -15.11 0.26
N GLY A 43 -15.60 -13.79 0.38
CA GLY A 43 -15.83 -12.85 -0.70
C GLY A 43 -14.53 -12.49 -1.37
N VAL A 44 -14.01 -13.46 -2.11
CA VAL A 44 -13.00 -13.26 -3.15
C VAL A 44 -13.60 -12.36 -4.23
N SER A 45 -12.77 -11.51 -4.84
CA SER A 45 -13.14 -10.71 -6.02
C SER A 45 -13.88 -11.58 -7.05
N SER A 46 -15.13 -11.22 -7.34
CA SER A 46 -16.00 -11.92 -8.31
C SER A 46 -15.51 -11.80 -9.77
N VAL A 47 -14.38 -11.12 -9.98
CA VAL A 47 -13.83 -10.78 -11.30
C VAL A 47 -12.76 -11.79 -11.73
N CYS A 48 -12.28 -12.63 -10.83
CA CYS A 48 -11.17 -13.56 -11.06
C CYS A 48 -11.67 -15.01 -11.08
N VAL A 49 -11.29 -15.78 -12.12
CA VAL A 49 -11.52 -17.24 -12.15
C VAL A 49 -10.45 -17.91 -11.28
N PRO A 50 -10.82 -18.82 -10.37
CA PRO A 50 -9.85 -19.57 -9.58
C PRO A 50 -8.96 -20.42 -10.47
N LEU A 51 -7.65 -20.37 -10.18
CA LEU A 51 -6.67 -21.24 -10.80
C LEU A 51 -7.02 -22.72 -10.51
N PRO A 52 -6.69 -23.65 -11.43
CA PRO A 52 -6.90 -25.07 -11.20
C PRO A 52 -6.15 -25.55 -9.93
N PRO A 53 -6.61 -26.65 -9.30
CA PRO A 53 -5.97 -27.20 -8.10
C PRO A 53 -4.51 -27.61 -8.37
N ASP A 54 -4.18 -28.02 -9.60
CA ASP A 54 -2.84 -28.36 -10.06
C ASP A 54 -1.98 -27.13 -10.44
N ARG A 55 -2.13 -26.03 -9.71
CA ARG A 55 -1.33 -24.82 -9.93
C ARG A 55 0.12 -25.01 -9.45
N PRO A 56 1.10 -24.32 -10.06
CA PRO A 56 2.47 -24.35 -9.55
C PRO A 56 2.52 -23.78 -8.13
N LEU A 57 3.23 -24.45 -7.24
CA LEU A 57 3.43 -24.04 -5.85
C LEU A 57 4.84 -23.49 -5.65
N TRP A 58 5.02 -22.64 -4.65
CA TRP A 58 6.33 -22.08 -4.28
C TRP A 58 7.33 -23.18 -3.87
N PHE A 59 6.84 -24.24 -3.22
CA PHE A 59 7.60 -25.42 -2.84
C PHE A 59 7.02 -26.67 -3.50
N PRO A 60 7.64 -27.18 -4.58
CA PRO A 60 7.14 -28.34 -5.32
C PRO A 60 6.97 -29.57 -4.43
N GLY A 61 5.81 -30.23 -4.49
CA GLY A 61 5.49 -31.42 -3.69
C GLY A 61 4.84 -31.15 -2.33
N SER A 62 4.66 -29.87 -1.96
CA SER A 62 3.85 -29.50 -0.79
C SER A 62 2.35 -29.41 -1.12
N SER A 63 1.51 -29.45 -0.08
CA SER A 63 0.08 -29.12 -0.20
C SER A 63 -0.15 -27.64 0.13
N PRO A 64 -0.93 -26.89 -0.66
CA PRO A 64 -1.25 -25.50 -0.35
C PRO A 64 -2.12 -25.41 0.92
N PRO A 65 -2.03 -24.31 1.70
CA PRO A 65 -2.93 -24.04 2.81
C PRO A 65 -4.41 -23.93 2.37
N GLU A 66 -5.36 -24.30 3.23
CA GLU A 66 -6.79 -24.35 2.90
C GLU A 66 -7.41 -22.99 2.53
N TRP A 67 -6.85 -21.88 3.05
CA TRP A 67 -7.31 -20.52 2.76
C TRP A 67 -6.78 -19.96 1.44
N LEU A 68 -5.83 -20.65 0.79
CA LEU A 68 -5.29 -20.31 -0.53
C LEU A 68 -5.90 -21.24 -1.58
N ASP A 69 -7.00 -20.82 -2.17
CA ASP A 69 -7.80 -21.60 -3.13
C ASP A 69 -7.38 -21.37 -4.60
N GLY A 70 -6.40 -20.52 -4.87
CA GLY A 70 -5.99 -20.17 -6.23
C GLY A 70 -6.83 -19.07 -6.87
N SER A 71 -7.78 -18.50 -6.14
CA SER A 71 -8.63 -17.42 -6.63
C SER A 71 -7.98 -16.04 -6.60
N LEU A 72 -6.97 -15.87 -5.75
CA LEU A 72 -6.17 -14.67 -5.68
C LEU A 72 -5.13 -14.62 -6.82
N PRO A 73 -4.94 -13.46 -7.46
CA PRO A 73 -3.89 -13.30 -8.46
C PRO A 73 -2.50 -13.47 -7.80
N GLY A 74 -1.66 -14.32 -8.37
CA GLY A 74 -0.33 -14.61 -7.81
C GLY A 74 -0.31 -15.57 -6.62
N ASP A 75 -1.35 -16.39 -6.45
CA ASP A 75 -1.39 -17.49 -5.48
C ASP A 75 -0.48 -18.65 -5.90
N PHE A 76 0.63 -18.81 -5.18
CA PHE A 76 1.57 -19.94 -5.27
C PHE A 76 1.57 -20.80 -3.99
N GLY A 77 0.55 -20.68 -3.13
CA GLY A 77 0.47 -21.42 -1.86
C GLY A 77 1.52 -21.01 -0.82
N PHE A 78 2.09 -19.81 -0.92
CA PHE A 78 3.11 -19.30 0.02
C PHE A 78 2.47 -18.60 1.21
N ASP A 79 2.29 -19.33 2.31
CA ASP A 79 2.00 -18.77 3.64
C ASP A 79 2.46 -19.74 4.74
N PRO A 80 3.79 -19.95 4.91
CA PRO A 80 4.31 -20.90 5.88
C PRO A 80 4.04 -20.51 7.34
N LEU A 81 3.78 -19.22 7.61
CA LEU A 81 3.51 -18.70 8.95
C LEU A 81 2.01 -18.59 9.27
N GLY A 82 1.13 -18.85 8.31
CA GLY A 82 -0.32 -18.78 8.50
C GLY A 82 -0.85 -17.37 8.77
N LEU A 83 -0.17 -16.34 8.27
CA LEU A 83 -0.57 -14.95 8.49
C LEU A 83 -1.94 -14.66 7.85
N GLY A 84 -2.24 -15.31 6.72
CA GLY A 84 -3.49 -15.16 5.98
C GLY A 84 -4.60 -16.14 6.37
N SER A 85 -4.50 -16.80 7.51
CA SER A 85 -5.47 -17.82 7.95
C SER A 85 -6.90 -17.28 8.11
N ASP A 86 -7.04 -16.02 8.52
CA ASP A 86 -8.31 -15.32 8.63
C ASP A 86 -8.65 -14.57 7.31
N PRO A 87 -9.84 -14.79 6.72
CA PRO A 87 -10.25 -14.11 5.48
C PRO A 87 -10.18 -12.58 5.53
N GLU A 88 -10.43 -11.94 6.68
CA GLU A 88 -10.32 -10.48 6.79
C GLU A 88 -8.87 -10.01 6.69
N GLN A 89 -7.95 -10.71 7.39
CA GLN A 89 -6.52 -10.43 7.33
C GLN A 89 -5.95 -10.72 5.94
N LEU A 90 -6.37 -11.81 5.29
CA LEU A 90 -5.97 -12.13 3.93
C LEU A 90 -6.37 -11.02 2.94
N ARG A 91 -7.59 -10.47 3.08
CA ARG A 91 -8.04 -9.33 2.26
C ARG A 91 -7.22 -8.08 2.52
N TRP A 92 -6.90 -7.79 3.78
CA TRP A 92 -6.02 -6.68 4.15
C TRP A 92 -4.62 -6.84 3.56
N PHE A 93 -4.01 -8.02 3.69
CA PHE A 93 -2.68 -8.30 3.15
C PHE A 93 -2.63 -8.28 1.63
N ALA A 94 -3.67 -8.75 0.93
CA ALA A 94 -3.75 -8.63 -0.52
C ALA A 94 -3.74 -7.15 -0.97
N GLN A 95 -4.44 -6.28 -0.24
CA GLN A 95 -4.45 -4.84 -0.54
C GLN A 95 -3.14 -4.16 -0.16
N ALA A 96 -2.54 -4.56 0.96
CA ALA A 96 -1.22 -4.10 1.36
C ALA A 96 -0.19 -4.47 0.29
N GLU A 97 -0.16 -5.74 -0.16
CA GLU A 97 0.75 -6.22 -1.20
C GLU A 97 0.60 -5.43 -2.51
N LEU A 98 -0.64 -5.14 -2.94
CA LEU A 98 -0.89 -4.34 -4.13
C LEU A 98 -0.28 -2.94 -4.03
N VAL A 99 -0.51 -2.24 -2.92
CA VAL A 99 -0.01 -0.87 -2.75
C VAL A 99 1.51 -0.85 -2.60
N HIS A 100 2.10 -1.76 -1.82
CA HIS A 100 3.54 -1.88 -1.68
C HIS A 100 4.21 -2.21 -3.01
N GLY A 101 3.65 -3.15 -3.77
CA GLY A 101 4.14 -3.51 -5.11
C GLY A 101 4.11 -2.32 -6.08
N ARG A 102 3.01 -1.56 -6.12
CA ARG A 102 2.88 -0.37 -6.97
C ARG A 102 3.89 0.72 -6.62
N TRP A 103 4.05 1.03 -5.33
CA TRP A 103 5.06 2.01 -4.88
C TRP A 103 6.47 1.54 -5.16
N ALA A 104 6.77 0.26 -4.95
CA ALA A 104 8.09 -0.29 -5.25
C ALA A 104 8.40 -0.25 -6.75
N MET A 105 7.42 -0.54 -7.62
CA MET A 105 7.62 -0.41 -9.07
C MET A 105 7.92 1.03 -9.48
N LEU A 106 7.21 2.01 -8.92
CA LEU A 106 7.48 3.43 -9.17
C LEU A 106 8.85 3.85 -8.63
N ALA A 107 9.23 3.39 -7.44
CA ALA A 107 10.53 3.69 -6.83
C ALA A 107 11.69 3.11 -7.66
N VAL A 108 11.61 1.84 -8.03
CA VAL A 108 12.64 1.17 -8.87
C VAL A 108 12.78 1.86 -10.22
N ALA A 109 11.68 2.21 -10.88
CA ALA A 109 11.72 2.96 -12.13
C ALA A 109 12.32 4.37 -11.93
N GLY A 110 11.94 5.06 -10.85
CA GLY A 110 12.45 6.39 -10.51
C GLY A 110 13.92 6.42 -10.10
N ILE A 111 14.48 5.29 -9.68
CA ILE A 111 15.93 5.15 -9.39
C ILE A 111 16.69 4.80 -10.67
N LEU A 112 16.27 3.75 -11.38
CA LEU A 112 17.03 3.21 -12.51
C LEU A 112 16.96 4.07 -13.76
N ILE A 113 15.81 4.65 -14.08
CA ILE A 113 15.64 5.42 -15.33
C ILE A 113 16.53 6.67 -15.32
N PRO A 114 16.54 7.52 -14.28
CA PRO A 114 17.38 8.71 -14.29
C PRO A 114 18.87 8.39 -14.23
N GLU A 115 19.27 7.34 -13.49
CA GLU A 115 20.67 6.90 -13.44
C GLU A 115 21.15 6.34 -14.79
N TRP A 116 20.27 5.62 -15.51
CA TRP A 116 20.56 5.17 -16.87
C TRP A 116 20.66 6.34 -17.85
N LEU A 117 19.77 7.33 -17.76
CA LEU A 117 19.83 8.53 -18.59
C LEU A 117 21.06 9.40 -18.30
N GLU A 118 21.49 9.46 -17.05
CA GLU A 118 22.76 10.10 -16.67
C GLU A 118 23.96 9.35 -17.27
N SER A 119 23.95 8.01 -17.23
CA SER A 119 25.01 7.19 -17.84
C SER A 119 25.13 7.42 -19.36
N LEU A 120 24.05 7.85 -20.01
CA LEU A 120 24.01 8.24 -21.43
C LEU A 120 24.37 9.72 -21.68
N GLY A 121 24.58 10.51 -20.63
CA GLY A 121 24.94 11.93 -20.72
C GLY A 121 23.75 12.88 -20.96
N PHE A 122 22.50 12.45 -20.76
CA PHE A 122 21.32 13.31 -20.90
C PHE A 122 21.01 14.11 -19.64
N ILE A 123 21.46 13.66 -18.47
CA ILE A 123 21.22 14.25 -17.15
C ILE A 123 22.56 14.37 -16.44
N GLU A 124 22.78 15.43 -15.67
CA GLU A 124 23.98 15.62 -14.87
C GLU A 124 23.68 15.39 -13.38
N LYS A 125 24.53 14.61 -12.69
CA LYS A 125 24.61 14.46 -11.24
C LYS A 125 23.31 13.97 -10.57
N PHE A 126 22.83 12.79 -10.97
CA PHE A 126 21.69 12.15 -10.30
C PHE A 126 22.15 11.13 -9.25
N SER A 127 21.85 11.43 -7.99
CA SER A 127 21.96 10.49 -6.87
C SER A 127 20.60 10.37 -6.19
N TRP A 128 19.93 9.23 -6.38
CA TRP A 128 18.63 8.98 -5.77
C TRP A 128 18.71 8.95 -4.23
N TYR A 129 19.84 8.50 -3.68
CA TYR A 129 20.05 8.35 -2.24
C TYR A 129 20.23 9.72 -1.55
N GLU A 130 20.94 10.64 -2.20
CA GLU A 130 21.21 11.98 -1.68
C GLU A 130 20.15 13.03 -2.09
N ALA A 131 19.20 12.65 -2.95
CA ALA A 131 18.21 13.56 -3.52
C ALA A 131 17.45 14.37 -2.45
N GLY A 132 17.17 13.77 -1.28
CA GLY A 132 16.45 14.45 -0.20
C GLY A 132 17.22 15.59 0.50
N THR A 133 18.54 15.66 0.30
CA THR A 133 19.40 16.70 0.90
C THR A 133 19.60 17.91 0.00
N LEU A 134 19.18 17.81 -1.26
CA LEU A 134 19.33 18.88 -2.24
C LEU A 134 18.41 20.06 -1.91
N GLU A 135 18.86 21.25 -2.27
CA GLU A 135 18.03 22.45 -2.16
C GLU A 135 17.03 22.50 -3.32
N TYR A 136 15.76 22.60 -2.95
CA TYR A 136 14.65 22.77 -3.90
C TYR A 136 14.15 24.22 -3.87
N TYR A 137 13.13 24.51 -4.68
CA TYR A 137 12.50 25.84 -4.74
C TYR A 137 11.84 26.26 -3.41
N THR A 138 11.54 25.32 -2.53
CA THR A 138 10.96 25.55 -1.20
C THR A 138 11.60 24.60 -0.20
N ASP A 139 11.38 24.86 1.09
CA ASP A 139 11.81 23.99 2.18
C ASP A 139 11.18 22.59 2.08
N THR A 140 11.96 21.58 2.44
CA THR A 140 11.55 20.17 2.41
C THR A 140 10.36 19.90 3.34
N THR A 141 10.22 20.65 4.42
CA THR A 141 9.09 20.55 5.36
C THR A 141 7.76 20.96 4.72
N THR A 142 7.73 22.03 3.93
CA THR A 142 6.53 22.46 3.21
C THR A 142 6.16 21.46 2.13
N LEU A 143 7.13 20.94 1.37
CA LEU A 143 6.88 19.85 0.41
C LEU A 143 6.27 18.63 1.08
N PHE A 144 6.81 18.24 2.23
CA PHE A 144 6.31 17.11 3.01
C PHE A 144 4.88 17.34 3.51
N VAL A 145 4.55 18.53 4.03
CA VAL A 145 3.19 18.85 4.49
C VAL A 145 2.19 18.82 3.34
N VAL A 146 2.54 19.41 2.19
CA VAL A 146 1.70 19.36 0.99
C VAL A 146 1.49 17.91 0.54
N GLN A 147 2.56 17.10 0.53
CA GLN A 147 2.47 15.68 0.22
C GLN A 147 1.55 14.94 1.20
N LEU A 148 1.66 15.18 2.51
CA LEU A 148 0.78 14.55 3.51
C LEU A 148 -0.69 14.90 3.31
N ILE A 149 -1.01 16.15 2.96
CA ILE A 149 -2.40 16.56 2.71
C ILE A 149 -2.97 15.86 1.47
N LEU A 150 -2.23 15.90 0.35
CA LEU A 150 -2.67 15.32 -0.92
C LEU A 150 -2.75 13.79 -0.83
N MET A 151 -1.72 13.14 -0.30
CA MET A 151 -1.69 11.69 -0.09
C MET A 151 -2.69 11.26 0.97
N GLY A 152 -2.87 12.05 2.04
CA GLY A 152 -3.87 11.79 3.06
C GLY A 152 -5.29 11.80 2.52
N TRP A 153 -5.60 12.70 1.58
CA TRP A 153 -6.88 12.68 0.86
C TRP A 153 -7.04 11.43 -0.01
N ALA A 154 -6.04 11.10 -0.83
CA ALA A 154 -6.08 9.95 -1.73
C ALA A 154 -6.18 8.62 -0.96
N GLU A 155 -5.33 8.42 0.04
CA GLU A 155 -5.33 7.24 0.90
C GLU A 155 -6.56 7.18 1.81
N GLY A 156 -7.07 8.32 2.29
CA GLY A 156 -8.32 8.37 3.05
C GLY A 156 -9.52 7.88 2.24
N ARG A 157 -9.58 8.26 0.95
CA ARG A 157 -10.58 7.74 0.00
C ARG A 157 -10.40 6.25 -0.27
N ARG A 158 -9.17 5.80 -0.49
CA ARG A 158 -8.84 4.37 -0.66
C ARG A 158 -9.22 3.54 0.59
N TRP A 159 -8.94 4.07 1.77
CA TRP A 159 -9.28 3.45 3.05
C TRP A 159 -10.79 3.33 3.22
N ALA A 160 -11.55 4.38 2.90
CA ALA A 160 -13.01 4.32 2.95
C ALA A 160 -13.58 3.24 2.00
N ASP A 161 -13.02 3.09 0.80
CA ASP A 161 -13.40 2.01 -0.13
C ASP A 161 -13.05 0.61 0.41
N LEU A 162 -11.93 0.47 1.10
CA LEU A 162 -11.52 -0.79 1.73
C LEU A 162 -12.46 -1.21 2.87
N VAL A 163 -12.89 -0.26 3.71
CA VAL A 163 -13.82 -0.50 4.82
C VAL A 163 -15.26 -0.69 4.33
N SER A 164 -15.66 0.04 3.29
CA SER A 164 -17.01 0.01 2.73
C SER A 164 -16.96 0.08 1.20
N PRO A 165 -16.86 -1.09 0.53
CA PRO A 165 -16.72 -1.15 -0.93
C PRO A 165 -17.83 -0.39 -1.65
N GLY A 166 -17.46 0.49 -2.57
CA GLY A 166 -18.40 1.27 -3.40
C GLY A 166 -18.94 2.55 -2.74
N CYS A 167 -18.49 2.91 -1.53
CA CYS A 167 -18.82 4.21 -0.96
C CYS A 167 -18.07 5.37 -1.64
N VAL A 168 -16.96 5.05 -2.34
CA VAL A 168 -16.09 6.01 -3.03
C VAL A 168 -16.00 5.70 -4.52
N ASP A 169 -17.14 5.52 -5.19
CA ASP A 169 -17.18 5.30 -6.63
C ASP A 169 -16.65 6.52 -7.40
N ILE A 170 -15.69 6.28 -8.30
CA ILE A 170 -15.10 7.29 -9.18
C ILE A 170 -15.87 7.39 -10.50
N GLU A 171 -16.71 6.40 -10.80
CA GLU A 171 -17.51 6.36 -12.01
C GLU A 171 -18.68 7.33 -11.97
N LEU A 172 -18.85 8.06 -13.08
CA LEU A 172 -20.03 8.86 -13.32
C LEU A 172 -21.24 7.92 -13.42
N LYS A 173 -22.17 8.02 -12.46
CA LYS A 173 -23.42 7.24 -12.45
C LYS A 173 -24.31 7.73 -13.59
N LEU A 174 -24.18 7.09 -14.74
CA LEU A 174 -25.03 7.35 -15.90
C LEU A 174 -26.33 6.52 -15.77
N PRO A 175 -27.52 7.14 -15.90
CA PRO A 175 -28.80 6.44 -15.68
C PRO A 175 -29.05 5.26 -16.62
N ASN A 176 -28.35 5.19 -17.77
CA ASN A 176 -28.56 4.19 -18.81
C ASN A 176 -27.46 3.11 -18.88
N LYS A 177 -26.45 3.14 -18.00
CA LYS A 177 -25.35 2.16 -17.98
C LYS A 177 -25.23 1.58 -16.58
N LYS A 178 -25.28 0.25 -16.47
CA LYS A 178 -24.96 -0.43 -15.21
C LYS A 178 -23.47 -0.25 -14.93
N ASN A 179 -23.14 0.25 -13.75
CA ASN A 179 -21.76 0.30 -13.29
C ASN A 179 -21.25 -1.15 -13.13
N PRO A 180 -19.96 -1.41 -13.43
CA PRO A 180 -19.35 -2.70 -13.19
C PRO A 180 -19.31 -2.99 -11.68
N THR A 181 -19.17 -4.27 -11.34
CA THR A 181 -19.03 -4.70 -9.95
C THR A 181 -17.79 -4.06 -9.32
N PRO A 182 -17.92 -3.34 -8.19
CA PRO A 182 -16.79 -2.72 -7.53
C PRO A 182 -15.84 -3.82 -7.02
N ASP A 183 -14.56 -3.68 -7.34
CA ASP A 183 -13.50 -4.58 -6.89
C ASP A 183 -12.44 -3.76 -6.15
N VAL A 184 -12.27 -4.06 -4.87
CA VAL A 184 -11.40 -3.27 -3.99
C VAL A 184 -9.96 -3.41 -4.45
N GLY A 185 -9.24 -2.29 -4.56
CA GLY A 185 -7.86 -2.24 -5.06
C GLY A 185 -7.73 -2.02 -6.58
N TYR A 186 -8.84 -2.12 -7.31
CA TYR A 186 -8.92 -1.89 -8.75
C TYR A 186 -10.01 -0.84 -9.07
N PRO A 187 -9.76 0.45 -8.76
CA PRO A 187 -10.78 1.50 -8.86
C PRO A 187 -11.31 1.68 -10.30
N GLY A 188 -10.47 1.46 -11.31
CA GLY A 188 -10.82 1.64 -12.72
C GLY A 188 -11.39 3.03 -13.01
N GLY A 189 -12.39 3.10 -13.90
CA GLY A 189 -12.97 4.35 -14.34
C GLY A 189 -12.02 5.14 -15.25
N PHE A 190 -12.47 6.30 -15.72
CA PHE A 190 -11.73 7.08 -16.72
C PHE A 190 -10.34 7.53 -16.24
N TRP A 191 -10.18 7.80 -14.95
CA TRP A 191 -8.94 8.33 -14.37
C TRP A 191 -7.86 7.27 -14.14
N PHE A 192 -8.24 6.02 -13.83
CA PHE A 192 -7.27 4.95 -13.48
C PHE A 192 -7.21 3.84 -14.52
N ASP A 193 -8.19 3.73 -15.41
CA ASP A 193 -8.20 2.77 -16.52
C ASP A 193 -8.90 3.38 -17.76
N PRO A 194 -8.25 4.36 -18.44
CA PRO A 194 -8.83 5.01 -19.62
C PRO A 194 -9.03 4.03 -20.80
N MET A 195 -8.21 2.97 -20.87
CA MET A 195 -8.24 1.96 -21.94
C MET A 195 -9.14 0.76 -21.62
N MET A 196 -9.75 0.73 -20.42
CA MET A 196 -10.64 -0.33 -19.93
C MET A 196 -10.01 -1.75 -19.96
N TRP A 197 -8.69 -1.86 -19.79
CA TRP A 197 -7.99 -3.14 -19.82
C TRP A 197 -8.17 -3.95 -18.52
N GLY A 198 -8.51 -3.29 -17.42
CA GLY A 198 -8.82 -3.93 -16.15
C GLY A 198 -10.24 -4.47 -16.05
N ARG A 199 -11.06 -4.29 -17.10
CA ARG A 199 -12.49 -4.62 -17.12
C ARG A 199 -12.81 -5.43 -18.38
N GLY A 200 -12.77 -6.74 -18.26
CA GLY A 200 -12.97 -7.66 -19.37
C GLY A 200 -13.33 -9.06 -18.88
N SER A 201 -13.05 -10.08 -19.70
CA SER A 201 -13.23 -11.46 -19.26
C SER A 201 -12.33 -11.78 -18.04
N PRO A 202 -12.77 -12.67 -17.14
CA PRO A 202 -12.04 -12.98 -15.91
C PRO A 202 -10.62 -13.50 -16.11
N GLU A 203 -10.39 -14.26 -17.18
CA GLU A 203 -9.09 -14.88 -17.49
C GLU A 203 -7.98 -13.85 -17.82
N PRO A 204 -8.14 -12.94 -18.80
CA PRO A 204 -7.11 -11.94 -19.08
C PRO A 204 -6.91 -10.97 -17.92
N VAL A 205 -7.97 -10.64 -17.18
CA VAL A 205 -7.85 -9.80 -15.97
C VAL A 205 -6.99 -10.51 -14.92
N MET A 206 -7.20 -11.81 -14.69
CA MET A 206 -6.35 -12.62 -13.80
C MET A 206 -4.89 -12.64 -14.25
N VAL A 207 -4.63 -12.78 -15.54
CA VAL A 207 -3.26 -12.78 -16.08
C VAL A 207 -2.60 -11.42 -15.88
N LEU A 208 -3.30 -10.31 -16.13
CA LEU A 208 -2.77 -8.95 -15.94
C LEU A 208 -2.47 -8.65 -14.48
N ARG A 209 -3.39 -8.99 -13.56
CA ARG A 209 -3.19 -8.82 -12.12
C ARG A 209 -2.06 -9.69 -11.60
N THR A 210 -1.92 -10.91 -12.11
CA THR A 210 -0.79 -11.78 -11.77
C THR A 210 0.54 -11.19 -12.25
N LYS A 211 0.58 -10.55 -13.43
CA LYS A 211 1.76 -9.83 -13.92
C LYS A 211 2.08 -8.62 -13.03
N GLU A 212 1.07 -7.85 -12.65
CA GLU A 212 1.21 -6.72 -11.72
C GLU A 212 1.83 -7.16 -10.39
N ILE A 213 1.28 -8.18 -9.73
CA ILE A 213 1.79 -8.69 -8.44
C ILE A 213 3.20 -9.25 -8.58
N LYS A 214 3.50 -10.00 -9.64
CA LYS A 214 4.85 -10.54 -9.87
C LYS A 214 5.89 -9.43 -10.05
N ASN A 215 5.59 -8.42 -10.86
CA ASN A 215 6.46 -7.26 -11.02
C ASN A 215 6.58 -6.45 -9.72
N GLY A 216 5.48 -6.31 -8.98
CA GLY A 216 5.47 -5.68 -7.66
C GLY A 216 6.37 -6.39 -6.65
N ARG A 217 6.29 -7.72 -6.54
CA ARG A 217 7.17 -8.54 -5.69
C ARG A 217 8.64 -8.40 -6.07
N LEU A 218 8.94 -8.47 -7.37
CA LEU A 218 10.29 -8.27 -7.88
C LEU A 218 10.80 -6.85 -7.55
N ALA A 219 9.97 -5.84 -7.72
CA ALA A 219 10.32 -4.45 -7.44
C ALA A 219 10.54 -4.19 -5.94
N MET A 220 9.75 -4.81 -5.05
CA MET A 220 9.97 -4.70 -3.60
C MET A 220 11.35 -5.26 -3.21
N LEU A 221 11.74 -6.42 -3.77
CA LEU A 221 13.06 -6.99 -3.55
C LEU A 221 14.17 -6.13 -4.17
N ALA A 222 13.97 -5.61 -5.38
CA ALA A 222 14.93 -4.76 -6.06
C ALA A 222 15.18 -3.44 -5.29
N PHE A 223 14.12 -2.78 -4.80
CA PHE A 223 14.24 -1.55 -4.01
C PHE A 223 15.02 -1.79 -2.71
N MET A 224 14.70 -2.87 -1.98
CA MET A 224 15.47 -3.25 -0.78
C MET A 224 16.93 -3.55 -1.13
N GLY A 225 17.17 -4.23 -2.26
CA GLY A 225 18.50 -4.49 -2.79
C GLY A 225 19.29 -3.21 -3.06
N PHE A 226 18.68 -2.23 -3.75
CA PHE A 226 19.31 -0.94 -4.04
C PHE A 226 19.63 -0.16 -2.77
N TRP A 227 18.75 -0.20 -1.78
CA TRP A 227 19.01 0.41 -0.48
C TRP A 227 20.23 -0.21 0.18
N PHE A 228 20.26 -1.53 0.35
CA PHE A 228 21.41 -2.19 0.97
C PHE A 228 22.69 -1.99 0.17
N GLN A 229 22.63 -2.07 -1.15
CA GLN A 229 23.77 -1.80 -2.02
C GLN A 229 24.32 -0.39 -1.80
N ALA A 230 23.47 0.64 -1.79
CA ALA A 230 23.90 2.02 -1.53
C ALA A 230 24.54 2.18 -0.14
N ILE A 231 24.08 1.45 0.89
CA ILE A 231 24.71 1.47 2.22
C ILE A 231 26.09 0.82 2.22
N TYR A 232 26.22 -0.35 1.59
CA TYR A 232 27.45 -1.15 1.69
C TYR A 232 28.54 -0.73 0.70
N THR A 233 28.17 -0.42 -0.55
CA THR A 233 29.15 -0.05 -1.57
C THR A 233 29.34 1.46 -1.67
N GLY A 234 28.35 2.25 -1.25
CA GLY A 234 28.36 3.71 -1.46
C GLY A 234 28.21 4.12 -2.94
N GLU A 235 28.04 3.14 -3.83
CA GLU A 235 27.89 3.32 -5.26
C GLU A 235 26.43 3.09 -5.69
N ARG A 236 26.12 3.56 -6.89
CA ARG A 236 24.75 3.50 -7.40
C ARG A 236 24.43 2.11 -7.98
N PRO A 237 23.15 1.71 -8.05
CA PRO A 237 22.74 0.39 -8.53
C PRO A 237 23.33 -0.03 -9.89
N ILE A 238 23.42 0.88 -10.87
CA ILE A 238 23.97 0.59 -12.20
C ILE A 238 25.49 0.45 -12.15
N GLU A 239 26.17 1.27 -11.35
CA GLU A 239 27.63 1.14 -11.14
C GLU A 239 27.98 -0.20 -10.51
N ASN A 240 27.25 -0.58 -9.45
CA ASN A 240 27.38 -1.89 -8.82
C ASN A 240 27.13 -3.03 -9.81
N LEU A 241 26.15 -2.88 -10.71
CA LEU A 241 25.88 -3.85 -11.77
C LEU A 241 27.04 -3.94 -12.76
N MET A 242 27.57 -2.81 -13.21
CA MET A 242 28.69 -2.76 -14.15
C MET A 242 29.97 -3.33 -13.55
N ALA A 243 30.26 -3.05 -12.29
CA ALA A 243 31.38 -3.62 -11.55
C ALA A 243 31.24 -5.14 -11.42
N HIS A 244 30.05 -5.63 -11.06
CA HIS A 244 29.78 -7.07 -10.97
C HIS A 244 29.87 -7.78 -12.32
N ILE A 245 29.41 -7.15 -13.42
CA ILE A 245 29.53 -7.72 -14.77
C ILE A 245 31.00 -7.77 -15.22
N ALA A 246 31.81 -6.78 -14.85
CA ALA A 246 33.22 -6.72 -15.21
C ALA A 246 34.04 -7.84 -14.54
N ASP A 247 33.77 -8.14 -13.27
CA ASP A 247 34.40 -9.25 -12.55
C ASP A 247 33.44 -9.89 -11.53
N PRO A 248 32.60 -10.86 -11.94
CA PRO A 248 31.62 -11.46 -11.05
C PRO A 248 32.25 -12.34 -9.95
N GLY A 249 33.50 -12.79 -10.15
CA GLY A 249 34.21 -13.64 -9.21
C GLY A 249 34.69 -12.87 -7.98
N HIS A 250 35.13 -11.62 -8.17
CA HIS A 250 35.69 -10.80 -7.09
C HIS A 250 34.78 -9.65 -6.66
N CYS A 251 34.07 -8.98 -7.58
CA CYS A 251 33.18 -7.87 -7.26
C CYS A 251 31.81 -8.41 -6.81
N ASN A 252 31.70 -8.79 -5.54
CA ASN A 252 30.48 -9.36 -4.98
C ASN A 252 30.26 -8.88 -3.54
N ILE A 253 29.33 -9.50 -2.82
CA ILE A 253 29.07 -9.13 -1.41
C ILE A 253 30.33 -9.27 -0.53
N PHE A 254 31.20 -10.23 -0.81
CA PHE A 254 32.41 -10.45 -0.02
C PHE A 254 33.48 -9.38 -0.24
N SER A 255 33.53 -8.72 -1.41
CA SER A 255 34.46 -7.59 -1.59
C SER A 255 34.09 -6.39 -0.72
N ALA A 256 32.80 -6.18 -0.46
CA ALA A 256 32.34 -5.13 0.45
C ALA A 256 32.62 -5.46 1.93
N PHE A 257 32.58 -6.74 2.34
CA PHE A 257 32.77 -7.14 3.74
C PHE A 257 34.20 -7.55 4.13
N THR A 258 35.04 -7.95 3.16
CA THR A 258 36.39 -8.50 3.43
C THR A 258 37.50 -7.48 3.20
N SER A 259 37.18 -6.27 2.74
CA SER A 259 38.14 -5.21 2.39
C SER A 259 38.67 -4.40 3.59
N HIS A 260 38.77 -5.03 4.77
CA HIS A 260 39.39 -4.45 5.98
C HIS A 260 40.82 -4.95 6.19
#